data_AF-A0A9N9EDX7-F1
#
_entry.id   AF-A0A9N9EDX7-F1
#
_cell.length_a   1.000
_cell.length_b   1.000
_cell.length_c   1.000
_cell.angle_alpha   90.00
_cell.angle_beta   90.00
_cell.angle_gamma   90.00
#
_symmetry.space_group_name_H-M   'P 1'
#
loop_
_entity.id
_entity.type
_entity.pdbx_description
1 polymer ?
#
loop_
_entity_poly.entity_id
_entity_poly.type
_entity_poly.pdbx_seq_one_letter_code
_entity_poly.pdbx_strand_id
1 'polypeptide(L)'
;MGRKNAKTPQNSRTVKRFHRQTMKKYLRDFKNGVTEAKHREELEKEEQRIISRNELGSYVFNLRNKLDVNKLYIPNRLNDAIQETIAWLVSNQEASKEEYENKQGTLKEIANPITRIFFGETDVSGSRRGDAG
;
A
#
# COMPACT_ATOMS: atom_id res chain seq x y z
N MET A 1 78.43 -12.47 0.78
CA MET A 1 77.72 -11.34 0.12
C MET A 1 77.26 -11.79 -1.26
N GLY A 2 76.07 -11.56 -1.82
CA GLY A 2 74.79 -11.01 -1.38
C GLY A 2 73.75 -11.49 -2.41
N ARG A 3 72.56 -11.91 -1.94
CA ARG A 3 71.49 -12.43 -2.80
C ARG A 3 70.91 -11.28 -3.63
N LYS A 4 70.97 -11.41 -4.96
CA LYS A 4 70.42 -10.43 -5.91
C LYS A 4 68.89 -10.49 -5.83
N ASN A 5 68.28 -9.47 -5.22
CA ASN A 5 66.83 -9.29 -5.20
C ASN A 5 66.34 -8.97 -6.62
N ALA A 6 65.72 -9.95 -7.27
CA ALA A 6 64.98 -9.76 -8.51
C ALA A 6 63.73 -8.93 -8.22
N LYS A 7 63.78 -7.62 -8.52
CA LYS A 7 62.58 -6.79 -8.60
C LYS A 7 61.73 -7.31 -9.76
N THR A 8 60.59 -7.92 -9.43
CA THR A 8 59.59 -8.38 -10.41
C THR A 8 59.14 -7.21 -11.29
N PRO A 9 59.31 -7.27 -12.62
CA PRO A 9 58.84 -6.21 -13.49
C PRO A 9 57.39 -6.42 -13.90
N GLN A 10 56.66 -5.30 -13.97
CA GLN A 10 55.47 -5.07 -14.80
C GLN A 10 54.30 -6.07 -14.75
N ASN A 11 53.27 -5.71 -13.99
CA ASN A 11 51.88 -5.93 -14.43
C ASN A 11 51.00 -4.67 -14.24
N SER A 12 51.60 -3.47 -14.35
CA SER A 12 51.03 -2.22 -13.81
C SER A 12 49.99 -1.52 -14.70
N ARG A 13 49.94 -1.79 -16.02
CA ARG A 13 48.96 -1.16 -16.93
C ARG A 13 47.75 -2.05 -17.21
N THR A 14 47.97 -3.34 -17.38
CA THR A 14 46.91 -4.32 -17.66
C THR A 14 46.03 -4.55 -16.44
N VAL A 15 46.63 -4.67 -15.24
CA VAL A 15 45.87 -4.79 -13.98
C VAL A 15 45.09 -3.52 -13.69
N LYS A 16 45.65 -2.33 -13.94
CA LYS A 16 44.91 -1.06 -13.79
C LYS A 16 43.76 -0.94 -14.79
N ARG A 17 43.92 -1.41 -16.03
CA ARG A 17 42.81 -1.45 -17.01
C ARG A 17 41.75 -2.45 -16.59
N PHE A 18 42.14 -3.64 -16.15
CA PHE A 18 41.22 -4.66 -15.67
C PHE A 18 40.44 -4.17 -14.44
N HIS A 19 41.13 -3.63 -13.44
CA HIS A 19 40.52 -3.05 -12.25
C HIS A 19 39.61 -1.84 -12.59
N ARG A 20 40.03 -0.97 -13.52
CA ARG A 20 39.17 0.12 -14.00
C ARG A 20 37.94 -0.42 -14.74
N GLN A 21 38.08 -1.49 -15.50
CA GLN A 21 36.98 -2.13 -16.24
C GLN A 21 35.98 -2.80 -15.28
N THR A 22 36.48 -3.53 -14.28
CA THR A 22 35.64 -4.18 -13.26
C THR A 22 34.93 -3.13 -12.41
N MET A 23 35.63 -2.07 -11.98
CA MET A 23 35.00 -0.96 -11.25
C MET A 23 33.96 -0.22 -12.09
N LYS A 24 34.22 0.02 -13.38
CA LYS A 24 33.21 0.61 -14.28
C LYS A 24 31.99 -0.27 -14.45
N LYS A 25 32.18 -1.59 -14.54
CA LYS A 25 31.07 -2.55 -14.61
C LYS A 25 30.26 -2.54 -13.31
N TYR A 26 30.93 -2.64 -12.16
CA TYR A 26 30.29 -2.60 -10.84
C TYR A 26 29.51 -1.30 -10.61
N LEU A 27 30.07 -0.15 -10.97
CA LEU A 27 29.37 1.14 -10.87
C LEU A 27 28.15 1.22 -11.79
N ARG A 28 28.21 0.62 -12.99
CA ARG A 28 27.07 0.56 -13.90
C ARG A 28 25.96 -0.32 -13.34
N ASP A 29 26.30 -1.53 -12.89
CA ASP A 29 25.35 -2.49 -12.34
C ASP A 29 24.72 -1.94 -11.05
N PHE A 30 25.50 -1.29 -10.18
CA PHE A 30 25.02 -0.58 -9.00
C PHE A 30 24.10 0.58 -9.36
N LYS A 31 24.49 1.43 -10.33
CA LYS A 31 23.67 2.58 -10.75
C LYS A 31 22.33 2.12 -11.33
N ASN A 32 22.35 1.07 -12.16
CA ASN A 32 21.15 0.50 -12.75
C ASN A 32 20.25 -0.12 -11.67
N GLY A 33 20.82 -0.88 -10.73
CA GLY A 33 20.06 -1.45 -9.61
C GLY A 33 19.46 -0.39 -8.69
N VAL A 34 20.15 0.73 -8.44
CA VAL A 34 19.61 1.86 -7.67
C VAL A 34 18.47 2.57 -8.41
N THR A 35 18.57 2.74 -9.73
CA THR A 35 17.45 3.30 -10.52
C THR A 35 16.26 2.35 -10.56
N GLU A 36 16.49 1.05 -10.76
CA GLU A 36 15.41 0.04 -10.76
C GLU A 36 14.75 -0.06 -9.39
N ALA A 37 15.52 -0.04 -8.29
CA ALA A 37 14.99 -0.04 -6.93
C ALA A 37 14.16 1.22 -6.63
N LYS A 38 14.61 2.40 -7.04
CA LYS A 38 13.85 3.65 -6.88
C LYS A 38 12.53 3.61 -7.64
N HIS A 39 12.55 3.17 -8.89
CA HIS A 39 11.34 3.04 -9.69
C HIS A 39 10.38 2.00 -9.09
N ARG A 40 10.91 0.91 -8.54
CA ARG A 40 10.12 -0.12 -7.84
C ARG A 40 9.46 0.41 -6.57
N GLU A 41 10.19 1.15 -5.74
CA GLU A 41 9.64 1.77 -4.52
C GLU A 41 8.58 2.83 -4.82
N GLU A 42 8.78 3.66 -5.85
CA GLU A 42 7.80 4.66 -6.28
C GLU A 42 6.51 4.00 -6.81
N LEU A 43 6.65 2.93 -7.61
CA LEU A 43 5.51 2.14 -8.09
C LEU A 43 4.77 1.42 -6.94
N GLU A 44 5.50 0.82 -6.00
CA GLU A 44 4.89 0.17 -4.83
C GLU A 44 4.14 1.19 -3.97
N LYS A 45 4.68 2.40 -3.75
CA LYS A 45 3.97 3.46 -3.02
C LYS A 45 2.70 3.90 -3.72
N GLU A 46 2.74 4.06 -5.03
CA GLU A 46 1.58 4.44 -5.84
C GLU A 46 0.51 3.35 -5.87
N GLU A 47 0.92 2.09 -6.05
CA GLU A 47 0.03 0.94 -6.00
C GLU A 47 -0.66 0.82 -4.64
N GLN A 48 0.11 0.92 -3.54
CA GLN A 48 -0.42 0.89 -2.19
C GLN A 48 -1.41 2.03 -1.93
N ARG A 49 -1.13 3.24 -2.44
CA ARG A 49 -2.06 4.38 -2.36
C ARG A 49 -3.38 4.08 -3.07
N ILE A 50 -3.32 3.54 -4.29
CA ILE A 50 -4.51 3.19 -5.08
C ILE A 50 -5.33 2.11 -4.36
N ILE A 51 -4.68 1.10 -3.80
CA ILE A 51 -5.33 0.04 -3.01
C ILE A 51 -6.06 0.64 -1.81
N SER A 52 -5.37 1.42 -0.97
CA SER A 52 -5.98 2.02 0.23
C SER A 52 -7.15 2.96 -0.11
N ARG A 53 -7.05 3.71 -1.20
CA ARG A 53 -8.17 4.54 -1.70
C ARG A 53 -9.37 3.68 -2.11
N ASN A 54 -9.14 2.61 -2.86
CA ASN A 54 -10.18 1.70 -3.31
C ASN A 54 -10.84 0.95 -2.14
N GLU A 55 -10.05 0.58 -1.12
CA GLU A 55 -10.55 -0.02 0.12
C GLU A 55 -11.46 0.95 0.88
N LEU A 56 -11.05 2.21 1.05
CA LEU A 56 -11.88 3.23 1.70
C LEU A 56 -13.16 3.49 0.90
N GLY A 57 -13.06 3.67 -0.42
CA GLY A 57 -14.22 3.86 -1.30
C GLY A 57 -15.21 2.69 -1.24
N SER A 58 -14.70 1.46 -1.30
CA SER A 58 -15.53 0.24 -1.21
C SER A 58 -16.19 0.11 0.16
N TYR A 59 -15.47 0.42 1.26
CA TYR A 59 -16.03 0.38 2.60
C TYR A 59 -17.18 1.38 2.79
N VAL A 60 -16.97 2.63 2.35
CA VAL A 60 -17.97 3.69 2.39
C VAL A 60 -19.21 3.33 1.57
N PHE A 61 -19.02 2.80 0.36
CA PHE A 61 -20.11 2.36 -0.51
C PHE A 61 -20.89 1.19 0.11
N ASN A 62 -20.20 0.19 0.65
CA ASN A 62 -20.82 -0.94 1.33
C ASN A 62 -21.63 -0.50 2.57
N LEU A 63 -21.10 0.45 3.36
CA LEU A 63 -21.83 1.03 4.49
C LEU A 63 -23.10 1.75 4.03
N ARG A 64 -23.00 2.61 3.00
CA ARG A 64 -24.16 3.31 2.44
C ARG A 64 -25.25 2.34 1.97
N ASN A 65 -24.88 1.32 1.21
CA ASN A 65 -25.84 0.32 0.71
C ASN A 65 -26.51 -0.43 1.86
N LYS A 66 -25.75 -0.85 2.89
CA LYS A 66 -26.31 -1.52 4.07
C LYS A 66 -27.32 -0.63 4.81
N LEU A 67 -27.08 0.67 4.87
CA LEU A 67 -27.98 1.64 5.50
C LEU A 67 -29.24 1.87 4.65
N ASP A 68 -29.08 2.02 3.33
CA ASP A 68 -30.20 2.24 2.40
C ASP A 68 -31.17 1.03 2.37
N VAL A 69 -30.64 -0.20 2.40
CA VAL A 69 -31.45 -1.43 2.36
C VAL A 69 -32.33 -1.60 3.60
N ASN A 70 -31.79 -1.30 4.79
CA ASN A 70 -32.53 -1.58 6.02
C ASN A 70 -33.52 -0.46 6.42
N LYS A 71 -33.56 0.66 5.66
CA LYS A 71 -34.39 1.86 5.96
C LYS A 71 -34.35 2.26 7.44
N LEU A 72 -33.25 1.97 8.12
CA LEU A 72 -33.11 2.22 9.54
C LEU A 72 -33.09 3.73 9.73
N TYR A 73 -33.69 4.21 10.82
CA TYR A 73 -33.55 5.60 11.21
C TYR A 73 -32.07 5.84 11.49
N ILE A 74 -31.38 6.34 10.48
CA ILE A 74 -29.92 6.48 10.49
C ILE A 74 -29.61 7.49 11.59
N PRO A 75 -28.72 7.19 12.55
CA PRO A 75 -28.16 8.26 13.37
C PRO A 75 -27.50 9.23 12.39
N ASN A 76 -27.99 10.47 12.27
CA ASN A 76 -27.50 11.46 11.29
C ASN A 76 -25.97 11.47 11.21
N ARG A 77 -25.30 11.29 12.37
CA ARG A 77 -23.85 11.12 12.52
C ARG A 77 -23.18 10.12 11.56
N LEU A 78 -23.77 8.95 11.28
CA LEU A 78 -23.15 7.98 10.36
C LEU A 78 -23.31 8.39 8.90
N ASN A 79 -24.49 8.90 8.52
CA ASN A 79 -24.74 9.37 7.17
C ASN A 79 -23.85 10.57 6.85
N ASP A 80 -23.75 11.51 7.80
CA ASP A 80 -22.89 12.68 7.70
C ASP A 80 -21.42 12.25 7.57
N ALA A 81 -20.94 11.31 8.39
CA ALA A 81 -19.57 10.79 8.31
C ALA A 81 -19.28 10.09 6.98
N ILE A 82 -20.24 9.33 6.43
CA ILE A 82 -20.13 8.69 5.11
C ILE A 82 -20.04 9.76 4.02
N GLN A 83 -20.93 10.75 4.02
CA GLN A 83 -20.94 11.81 3.01
C GLN A 83 -19.67 12.68 3.08
N GLU A 84 -19.23 13.03 4.29
CA GLU A 84 -17.98 13.75 4.51
C GLU A 84 -16.78 12.94 3.98
N THR A 85 -16.76 11.62 4.21
CA THR A 85 -15.68 10.76 3.71
C THR A 85 -15.71 10.65 2.18
N ILE A 86 -16.89 10.60 1.55
CA ILE A 86 -17.03 10.66 0.08
C ILE A 86 -16.50 11.98 -0.46
N ALA A 87 -16.89 13.11 0.13
CA ALA A 87 -16.42 14.43 -0.29
C ALA A 87 -14.90 14.56 -0.10
N TRP A 88 -14.37 14.01 0.99
CA TRP A 88 -12.94 13.97 1.25
C TRP A 88 -12.19 13.11 0.22
N LEU A 89 -12.69 11.91 -0.12
CA LEU A 89 -12.13 11.04 -1.17
C LEU A 89 -12.08 11.73 -2.54
N VAL A 90 -13.13 12.49 -2.89
CA VAL A 90 -13.20 13.23 -4.16
C VAL A 90 -12.20 14.39 -4.19
N SER A 91 -11.99 15.05 -3.05
CA SER A 91 -11.12 16.23 -2.93
C SER A 91 -9.64 15.87 -2.69
N ASN A 92 -9.35 14.71 -2.11
CA ASN A 92 -8.01 14.31 -1.66
C ASN A 92 -7.51 13.07 -2.42
N GLN A 93 -7.64 13.08 -3.75
CA GLN A 93 -7.27 11.93 -4.60
C GLN A 93 -5.78 11.58 -4.55
N GLU A 94 -4.93 12.56 -4.23
CA GLU A 94 -3.49 12.42 -4.14
C GLU A 94 -3.00 12.19 -2.70
N ALA A 95 -3.90 12.01 -1.74
CA ALA A 95 -3.55 11.75 -0.35
C ALA A 95 -2.65 10.51 -0.22
N SER A 96 -1.79 10.52 0.79
CA SER A 96 -0.92 9.39 1.10
C SER A 96 -1.71 8.18 1.61
N LYS A 97 -1.09 7.01 1.55
CA LYS A 97 -1.63 5.78 2.15
C LYS A 97 -2.08 5.99 3.59
N GLU A 98 -1.22 6.61 4.40
CA GLU A 98 -1.44 6.84 5.83
C GLU A 98 -2.68 7.73 6.08
N GLU A 99 -2.90 8.74 5.23
CA GLU A 99 -4.09 9.60 5.32
C GLU A 99 -5.37 8.82 4.97
N TYR A 100 -5.35 7.96 3.95
CA TYR A 100 -6.47 7.08 3.63
C TYR A 100 -6.77 6.10 4.77
N GLU A 101 -5.75 5.49 5.37
CA GLU A 101 -5.89 4.57 6.51
C GLU A 101 -6.43 5.29 7.75
N ASN A 102 -5.92 6.49 8.06
CA ASN A 102 -6.42 7.31 9.16
C ASN A 102 -7.90 7.68 8.95
N LYS A 103 -8.26 8.14 7.74
CA LYS A 103 -9.67 8.47 7.44
C LYS A 103 -10.54 7.22 7.55
N GLN A 104 -10.08 6.06 7.08
CA GLN A 104 -10.78 4.79 7.25
C GLN A 104 -10.97 4.42 8.74
N GLY A 105 -9.94 4.64 9.57
CA GLY A 105 -9.99 4.43 11.01
C GLY A 105 -11.06 5.29 11.68
N THR A 106 -11.05 6.59 11.43
CA THR A 106 -12.06 7.52 11.99
C THR A 106 -13.49 7.14 11.57
N LEU A 107 -13.70 6.72 10.33
CA LEU A 107 -15.00 6.24 9.87
C LEU A 107 -15.40 4.93 10.57
N LYS A 108 -14.46 4.00 10.76
CA LYS A 108 -14.70 2.73 11.50
C LYS A 108 -15.07 2.99 12.96
N GLU A 109 -14.47 3.96 13.63
CA GLU A 109 -14.82 4.31 15.01
C GLU A 109 -16.27 4.78 15.17
N ILE A 110 -16.80 5.47 14.15
CA ILE A 110 -18.20 5.91 14.12
C ILE A 110 -19.10 4.76 13.65
N ALA A 111 -18.68 4.00 12.63
CA ALA A 111 -19.48 2.95 12.02
C ALA A 111 -19.59 1.68 12.88
N ASN A 112 -18.54 1.26 13.59
CA ASN A 112 -18.54 0.04 14.41
C ASN A 112 -19.61 0.01 15.52
N PRO A 113 -19.77 1.05 16.36
CA PRO A 113 -20.81 1.04 17.39
C PRO A 113 -22.22 1.04 16.78
N ILE A 114 -22.41 1.77 15.68
CA ILE A 114 -23.71 1.88 15.00
C ILE A 114 -24.03 0.57 14.29
N THR A 115 -23.08 -0.02 13.57
CA THR A 115 -23.28 -1.31 12.92
C THR A 115 -23.58 -2.42 13.94
N ARG A 116 -22.92 -2.42 15.09
CA ARG A 116 -23.21 -3.36 16.18
C ARG A 116 -24.61 -3.17 16.78
N ILE A 117 -25.06 -1.94 17.00
CA ILE A 117 -26.38 -1.67 17.59
C ILE A 117 -27.51 -2.00 16.61
N PHE A 118 -27.33 -1.64 15.33
CA PHE A 118 -28.39 -1.70 14.33
C PHE A 118 -28.41 -3.00 13.51
N PHE A 119 -27.26 -3.63 13.34
CA PHE A 119 -27.11 -4.87 12.54
C PHE A 119 -26.64 -6.06 13.40
N GLY A 120 -26.45 -5.87 14.71
CA GLY A 120 -25.98 -6.88 15.66
C GLY A 120 -26.90 -8.08 15.86
N GLU A 121 -28.00 -8.17 15.12
CA GLU A 121 -28.94 -9.29 15.12
C GLU A 121 -29.26 -9.79 13.70
N THR A 122 -28.51 -9.35 12.68
CA THR A 122 -28.63 -9.85 11.29
C THR A 122 -27.53 -10.82 10.87
N ASP A 123 -26.77 -11.35 11.83
CA ASP A 123 -26.09 -12.65 11.65
C ASP A 123 -26.95 -13.77 12.27
N VAL A 124 -28.22 -13.84 11.86
CA VAL A 124 -28.96 -15.09 11.95
C VAL A 124 -29.25 -15.55 10.53
N SER A 125 -28.57 -16.63 10.15
CA SER A 125 -29.18 -17.65 9.29
C SER A 125 -29.49 -17.23 7.84
N GLY A 126 -28.45 -16.99 7.04
CA GLY A 126 -28.52 -17.11 5.57
C GLY A 126 -28.14 -18.51 5.03
N SER A 127 -27.48 -19.35 5.83
CA SER A 127 -26.94 -20.66 5.38
C SER A 127 -27.56 -21.87 6.08
N ARG A 128 -28.85 -21.82 6.42
CA ARG A 128 -29.64 -23.01 6.75
C ARG A 128 -30.95 -23.03 5.99
N ARG A 129 -30.90 -23.46 4.74
CA ARG A 129 -31.98 -24.24 4.13
C ARG A 129 -31.41 -25.58 3.72
N GLY A 130 -31.62 -26.57 4.58
CA GLY A 130 -31.62 -27.96 4.15
C GLY A 130 -32.95 -28.28 3.48
N ASP A 131 -32.88 -29.11 2.44
CA ASP A 131 -33.88 -30.08 2.00
C ASP A 131 -33.11 -30.96 1.00
N ALA A 132 -32.61 -32.16 1.33
CA ALA A 132 -33.36 -33.40 1.58
C ALA A 132 -34.35 -33.71 0.45
N GLY A 133 -33.86 -34.38 -0.60
CA GLY A 133 -34.61 -34.97 -1.69
C GLY A 133 -33.70 -35.82 -2.56
#